data_AF-A0A497L4G6-F1
#
_entry.id   AF-A0A497L4G6-F1
#
_cell.length_a   1.000
_cell.length_b   1.000
_cell.length_c   1.000
_cell.angle_alpha   90.00
_cell.angle_beta   90.00
_cell.angle_gamma   90.00
#
_symmetry.space_group_name_H-M   'P 1'
#
loop_
_entity.id
_entity.type
_entity.pdbx_description
1 polymer ?
#
loop_
_entity_poly.entity_id
_entity_poly.type
_entity_poly.pdbx_seq_one_letter_code
_entity_poly.pdbx_strand_id
1 'polypeptide(L)'
;MDEDEFKELFETAYEKEAPWPGHRESMRKFRYEMEIGDIVIVASDGYIYAIGRIKSGYYYREEYMAYNYERPVSYERASELVEKGVGVDRFVIPLNPHRRDVEWLKITKLPFKSLPEPVRKKFGPRPTVKELTESDWELLKPLLML
;
A
#
# COMPACT_ATOMS: atom_id res chain seq x y z
N MET A 1 16.03 22.16 -10.19
CA MET A 1 15.34 20.87 -10.17
C MET A 1 13.88 21.19 -10.24
N ASP A 2 13.25 20.82 -11.34
CA ASP A 2 11.81 20.97 -11.50
C ASP A 2 11.06 19.77 -10.86
N GLU A 3 9.74 19.84 -10.85
CA GLU A 3 8.86 18.84 -10.23
C GLU A 3 9.03 17.45 -10.88
N ASP A 4 9.25 17.42 -12.19
CA ASP A 4 9.38 16.18 -12.97
C ASP A 4 10.74 15.50 -12.71
N GLU A 5 11.83 16.28 -12.71
CA GLU A 5 13.17 15.80 -12.33
C GLU A 5 13.20 15.25 -10.89
N PHE A 6 12.46 15.89 -9.97
CA PHE A 6 12.38 15.44 -8.58
C PHE A 6 11.58 14.14 -8.43
N LYS A 7 10.48 13.99 -9.18
CA LYS A 7 9.66 12.77 -9.22
C LYS A 7 10.46 11.58 -9.74
N GLU A 8 11.15 11.75 -10.86
CA GLU A 8 11.92 10.68 -11.49
C GLU A 8 13.03 10.16 -10.56
N LEU A 9 13.71 11.05 -9.85
CA LEU A 9 14.79 10.72 -8.92
C LEU A 9 14.29 9.84 -7.75
N PHE A 10 13.08 10.14 -7.27
CA PHE A 10 12.46 9.46 -6.14
C PHE A 10 11.78 8.13 -6.53
N GLU A 11 11.11 8.07 -7.68
CA GLU A 11 10.57 6.81 -8.22
C GLU A 11 11.69 5.80 -8.51
N THR A 12 12.79 6.26 -9.09
CA THR A 12 13.98 5.43 -9.34
C THR A 12 14.58 4.85 -8.06
N ALA A 13 14.59 5.63 -6.96
CA ALA A 13 15.06 5.16 -5.66
C ALA A 13 14.12 4.09 -5.07
N TYR A 14 12.81 4.32 -5.12
CA TYR A 14 11.81 3.37 -4.64
C TYR A 14 11.81 2.05 -5.43
N GLU A 15 11.96 2.10 -6.75
CA GLU A 15 12.02 0.91 -7.59
C GLU A 15 13.23 0.02 -7.28
N LYS A 16 14.37 0.62 -6.91
CA LYS A 16 15.58 -0.13 -6.51
C LYS A 16 15.41 -0.86 -5.17
N GLU A 17 14.52 -0.39 -4.29
CA GLU A 17 14.35 -0.93 -2.93
C GLU A 17 13.14 -1.85 -2.74
N ALA A 18 12.27 -2.01 -3.75
CA ALA A 18 11.11 -2.88 -3.63
C ALA A 18 11.52 -4.32 -3.27
N PRO A 19 11.16 -4.83 -2.07
CA PRO A 19 11.96 -5.85 -1.42
C PRO A 19 11.82 -7.25 -2.05
N TRP A 20 10.73 -7.55 -2.79
CA TRP A 20 10.53 -8.86 -3.44
C TRP A 20 9.58 -8.79 -4.67
N PRO A 21 9.71 -9.68 -5.68
CA PRO A 21 8.89 -9.65 -6.91
C PRO A 21 7.37 -9.72 -6.69
N GLY A 22 6.91 -10.53 -5.72
CA GLY A 22 5.48 -10.68 -5.41
C GLY A 22 4.83 -9.41 -4.83
N HIS A 23 5.63 -8.55 -4.18
CA HIS A 23 5.17 -7.26 -3.68
C HIS A 23 4.90 -6.30 -4.84
N ARG A 24 5.79 -6.26 -5.85
CA ARG A 24 5.59 -5.41 -7.04
C ARG A 24 4.32 -5.76 -7.80
N GLU A 25 4.05 -7.05 -8.03
CA GLU A 25 2.82 -7.47 -8.73
C GLU A 25 1.57 -7.11 -7.92
N SER A 26 1.59 -7.35 -6.60
CA SER A 26 0.50 -6.99 -5.68
C SER A 26 0.20 -5.49 -5.72
N MET A 27 1.24 -4.65 -5.67
CA MET A 27 1.09 -3.19 -5.75
C MET A 27 0.63 -2.73 -7.13
N ARG A 28 1.12 -3.34 -8.22
CA ARG A 28 0.67 -3.03 -9.59
C ARG A 28 -0.83 -3.29 -9.76
N LYS A 29 -1.30 -4.45 -9.29
CA LYS A 29 -2.74 -4.80 -9.34
C LYS A 29 -3.58 -3.82 -8.53
N PHE A 30 -3.17 -3.54 -7.29
CA PHE A 30 -3.85 -2.58 -6.44
C PHE A 30 -3.89 -1.16 -7.05
N ARG A 31 -2.84 -0.74 -7.77
CA ARG A 31 -2.80 0.57 -8.42
C ARG A 31 -3.67 0.62 -9.67
N TYR A 32 -3.51 -0.34 -10.59
CA TYR A 32 -3.98 -0.19 -11.97
C TYR A 32 -5.08 -1.17 -12.40
N GLU A 33 -5.31 -2.26 -11.67
CA GLU A 33 -6.29 -3.29 -12.07
C GLU A 33 -7.54 -3.30 -11.21
N MET A 34 -7.43 -2.95 -9.92
CA MET A 34 -8.59 -2.95 -9.03
C MET A 34 -9.48 -1.72 -9.22
N GLU A 35 -10.76 -1.89 -8.96
CA GLU A 35 -11.82 -0.89 -9.14
C GLU A 35 -12.51 -0.52 -7.82
N ILE A 36 -13.37 0.49 -7.88
CA ILE A 36 -14.22 0.86 -6.74
C ILE A 36 -15.21 -0.28 -6.50
N GLY A 37 -15.30 -0.75 -5.26
CA GLY A 37 -16.15 -1.88 -4.87
C GLY A 37 -15.39 -3.19 -4.65
N ASP A 38 -14.18 -3.32 -5.19
CA ASP A 38 -13.35 -4.50 -4.98
C ASP A 38 -12.98 -4.68 -3.52
N ILE A 39 -12.91 -5.94 -3.09
CA ILE A 39 -12.53 -6.30 -1.73
C ILE A 39 -11.04 -6.62 -1.69
N VAL A 40 -10.35 -6.03 -0.73
CA VAL A 40 -8.92 -6.21 -0.50
C VAL A 40 -8.64 -6.84 0.86
N ILE A 41 -7.63 -7.72 0.89
CA ILE A 41 -7.03 -8.23 2.13
C ILE A 41 -5.65 -7.62 2.32
N VAL A 42 -5.38 -7.13 3.53
CA VAL A 42 -4.05 -6.77 4.00
C VAL A 42 -3.47 -7.91 4.82
N ALA A 43 -2.33 -8.43 4.37
CA ALA A 43 -1.61 -9.48 5.08
C ALA A 43 -0.12 -9.14 5.20
N SER A 44 0.53 -9.72 6.21
CA SER A 44 1.99 -9.69 6.37
C SER A 44 2.39 -10.76 7.38
N ASP A 45 3.61 -11.29 7.27
CA ASP A 45 4.22 -12.15 8.29
C ASP A 45 3.39 -13.39 8.69
N GLY A 46 2.59 -13.90 7.74
CA GLY A 46 1.71 -15.04 7.98
C GLY A 46 0.41 -14.72 8.72
N TYR A 47 0.02 -13.45 8.79
CA TYR A 47 -1.22 -12.97 9.37
C TYR A 47 -2.01 -12.09 8.41
N ILE A 48 -3.32 -12.05 8.61
CA ILE A 48 -4.24 -11.09 8.01
C ILE A 48 -4.54 -10.02 9.04
N TYR A 49 -4.35 -8.78 8.66
CA TYR A 49 -4.52 -7.61 9.53
C TYR A 49 -5.82 -6.86 9.27
N ALA A 50 -6.27 -6.83 8.01
CA ALA A 50 -7.47 -6.10 7.66
C ALA A 50 -8.10 -6.62 6.38
N ILE A 51 -9.40 -6.38 6.26
CA ILE A 51 -10.18 -6.62 5.06
C ILE A 51 -11.04 -5.38 4.83
N GLY A 52 -11.04 -4.88 3.61
CA GLY A 52 -11.71 -3.64 3.27
C GLY A 52 -12.24 -3.63 1.84
N ARG A 53 -13.08 -2.65 1.56
CA ARG A 53 -13.63 -2.36 0.23
C ARG A 53 -13.02 -1.08 -0.31
N ILE A 54 -12.58 -1.08 -1.56
CA ILE A 54 -12.08 0.13 -2.22
C ILE A 54 -13.22 1.12 -2.44
N LYS A 55 -13.01 2.38 -2.03
CA LYS A 55 -14.00 3.48 -2.11
C LYS A 55 -13.63 4.56 -3.10
N SER A 56 -12.36 4.65 -3.48
CA SER A 56 -11.87 5.64 -4.44
C SER A 56 -11.17 4.96 -5.61
N GLY A 57 -11.10 5.69 -6.72
CA GLY A 57 -10.08 5.41 -7.73
C GLY A 57 -8.68 5.54 -7.14
N TYR A 58 -7.69 5.08 -7.90
CA TYR A 58 -6.29 5.34 -7.60
C TYR A 58 -6.01 6.84 -7.60
N TYR A 59 -5.28 7.31 -6.59
CA TYR A 59 -4.74 8.66 -6.58
C TYR A 59 -3.29 8.66 -6.07
N TYR A 60 -2.53 9.62 -6.56
CA TYR A 60 -1.18 9.88 -6.13
C TYR A 60 -1.22 10.99 -5.07
N ARG A 61 -0.58 10.76 -3.92
CA ARG A 61 -0.51 11.74 -2.84
C ARG A 61 0.96 12.05 -2.55
N GLU A 62 1.40 13.19 -3.05
CA GLU A 62 2.73 13.78 -2.80
C GLU A 62 2.75 14.40 -1.41
N GLU A 63 2.86 13.56 -0.39
CA GLU A 63 3.32 14.01 0.91
C GLU A 63 4.81 13.72 0.99
N TYR A 64 5.58 14.49 1.76
CA TYR A 64 6.97 14.21 2.04
C TYR A 64 7.10 13.99 3.55
N MET A 65 7.68 12.88 4.00
CA MET A 65 7.98 12.69 5.42
C MET A 65 9.42 13.10 5.68
N ALA A 66 9.66 14.27 6.26
CA ALA A 66 11.01 14.60 6.67
C ALA A 66 11.47 13.63 7.79
N TYR A 67 12.63 13.01 7.63
CA TYR A 67 13.19 11.91 8.45
C TYR A 67 13.25 12.24 9.96
N ASN A 68 13.23 13.53 10.32
CA ASN A 68 13.29 14.04 11.70
C ASN A 68 12.02 14.76 12.17
N TYR A 69 10.91 14.72 11.44
CA TYR A 69 9.69 15.42 11.82
C TYR A 69 8.54 14.42 11.98
N GLU A 70 7.82 14.51 13.11
CA GLU A 70 6.66 13.67 13.43
C GLU A 70 5.46 13.87 12.49
N ARG A 71 5.56 14.78 11.50
CA ARG A 71 4.47 15.16 10.61
C ARG A 71 4.91 15.26 9.15
N PRO A 72 4.08 14.80 8.19
CA PRO A 72 4.31 15.02 6.77
C PRO A 72 4.38 16.52 6.44
N VAL A 73 5.18 16.87 5.44
CA VAL A 73 5.30 18.22 4.86
C VAL A 73 4.89 18.18 3.39
N SER A 74 4.36 19.28 2.87
CA SER A 74 3.99 19.40 1.46
C SER A 74 5.22 19.52 0.55
N TYR A 75 5.02 19.38 -0.76
CA TYR A 75 6.06 19.58 -1.78
C TYR A 75 6.74 20.95 -1.64
N GLU A 76 5.95 22.02 -1.53
CA GLU A 76 6.46 23.38 -1.45
C GLU A 76 7.38 23.54 -0.24
N ARG A 77 6.98 22.93 0.89
CA ARG A 77 7.78 22.97 2.11
C ARG A 77 9.04 22.12 2.02
N ALA A 78 9.01 20.97 1.35
CA ALA A 78 10.19 20.15 1.11
C ALA A 78 11.18 20.87 0.18
N SER A 79 10.70 21.49 -0.89
CA SER A 79 11.49 22.26 -1.85
C SER A 79 12.21 23.43 -1.18
N GLU A 80 11.49 24.24 -0.38
CA GLU A 80 12.09 25.33 0.40
C GLU A 80 13.24 24.86 1.31
N LEU A 81 13.13 23.67 1.89
CA LEU A 81 14.14 23.15 2.82
C LEU A 81 15.37 22.66 2.06
N VAL A 82 15.19 22.03 0.89
CA VAL A 82 16.29 21.63 0.00
C VAL A 82 17.04 22.86 -0.50
N GLU A 83 16.34 23.92 -0.93
CA GLU A 83 16.94 25.20 -1.30
C GLU A 83 17.74 25.83 -0.15
N LYS A 84 17.31 25.61 1.09
CA LYS A 84 18.01 26.05 2.32
C LYS A 84 19.16 25.12 2.75
N GLY A 85 19.54 24.15 1.91
CA GLY A 85 20.67 23.26 2.13
C GLY A 85 20.37 22.04 3.00
N VAL A 86 19.10 21.72 3.27
CA VAL A 86 18.73 20.43 3.88
C VAL A 86 18.94 19.35 2.83
N GLY A 87 19.79 18.36 3.13
CA GLY A 87 20.03 17.24 2.23
C GLY A 87 18.73 16.49 1.89
N VAL A 88 18.57 16.11 0.62
CA VAL A 88 17.39 15.39 0.12
C VAL A 88 17.23 14.04 0.83
N ASP A 89 18.33 13.46 1.30
CA ASP A 89 18.40 12.26 2.14
C ASP A 89 17.67 12.40 3.49
N ARG A 90 17.34 13.64 3.91
CA ARG A 90 16.53 13.92 5.11
C ARG A 90 15.04 13.96 4.82
N PHE A 91 14.61 13.75 3.58
CA PHE A 91 13.22 13.53 3.23
C PHE A 91 13.04 12.07 2.83
N VAL A 92 12.12 11.41 3.53
CA VAL A 92 11.59 10.11 3.12
C VAL A 92 10.35 10.42 2.29
N ILE A 93 10.26 9.93 1.07
CA ILE A 93 8.93 9.77 0.46
C ILE A 93 8.12 8.93 1.45
N PRO A 94 6.86 9.26 1.77
CA PRO A 94 5.97 8.31 2.40
C PRO A 94 6.14 6.99 1.68
N LEU A 95 6.37 5.92 2.45
CA LEU A 95 6.70 4.57 1.94
C LEU A 95 5.74 4.05 0.85
N ASN A 96 4.62 4.72 0.58
CA ASN A 96 3.79 4.54 -0.60
C ASN A 96 3.05 5.85 -0.97
N PRO A 97 3.47 6.64 -1.98
CA PRO A 97 2.70 7.79 -2.47
C PRO A 97 1.43 7.38 -3.23
N HIS A 98 1.34 6.11 -3.61
CA HIS A 98 0.20 5.48 -4.26
C HIS A 98 -0.88 5.14 -3.22
N ARG A 99 -2.06 5.76 -3.34
CA ARG A 99 -3.14 5.65 -2.36
C ARG A 99 -4.47 5.26 -3.00
N ARG A 100 -5.32 4.63 -2.19
CA ARG A 100 -6.75 4.47 -2.39
C ARG A 100 -7.44 4.54 -1.03
N ASP A 101 -8.65 5.07 -1.02
CA ASP A 101 -9.49 5.04 0.17
C ASP A 101 -10.11 3.66 0.29
N VAL A 102 -10.03 3.10 1.49
CA VAL A 102 -10.54 1.76 1.80
C VAL A 102 -11.49 1.88 2.99
N GLU A 103 -12.72 1.41 2.80
CA GLU A 103 -13.67 1.17 3.87
C GLU A 103 -13.32 -0.15 4.54
N TRP A 104 -12.79 -0.09 5.76
CA TRP A 104 -12.41 -1.30 6.51
C TRP A 104 -13.65 -2.03 7.02
N LEU A 105 -13.90 -3.21 6.45
CA LEU A 105 -15.00 -4.10 6.85
C LEU A 105 -14.65 -4.86 8.12
N LYS A 106 -13.37 -5.24 8.29
CA LYS A 106 -12.85 -5.91 9.48
C LYS A 106 -11.40 -5.55 9.68
N ILE A 107 -11.06 -5.12 10.90
CA ILE A 107 -9.68 -5.04 11.40
C ILE A 107 -9.49 -6.24 12.32
N THR A 108 -8.43 -7.02 12.11
CA THR A 108 -8.24 -8.31 12.80
C THR A 108 -6.77 -8.69 12.90
N LYS A 109 -6.48 -9.85 13.52
CA LYS A 109 -5.18 -10.52 13.45
C LYS A 109 -5.42 -12.01 13.34
N LEU A 110 -5.75 -12.48 12.13
CA LEU A 110 -6.00 -13.90 11.86
C LEU A 110 -4.75 -14.57 11.32
N PRO A 111 -4.33 -15.72 11.87
CA PRO A 111 -3.26 -16.50 11.25
C PRO A 111 -3.66 -16.90 9.83
N PHE A 112 -2.77 -16.73 8.85
CA PHE A 112 -3.04 -17.10 7.45
C PHE A 112 -3.44 -18.58 7.29
N LYS A 113 -2.97 -19.45 8.20
CA LYS A 113 -3.36 -20.87 8.25
C LYS A 113 -4.84 -21.09 8.56
N SER A 114 -5.53 -20.15 9.19
CA SER A 114 -6.97 -20.24 9.49
C SER A 114 -7.85 -19.95 8.27
N LEU A 115 -7.27 -19.51 7.14
CA LEU A 115 -8.00 -19.32 5.91
C LEU A 115 -8.42 -20.67 5.29
N PRO A 116 -9.57 -20.71 4.60
CA PRO A 116 -9.95 -21.85 3.77
C PRO A 116 -8.84 -22.18 2.77
N GLU A 117 -8.60 -23.46 2.52
CA GLU A 117 -7.49 -23.91 1.66
C GLU A 117 -7.51 -23.28 0.25
N PRO A 118 -8.66 -23.13 -0.44
CA PRO A 118 -8.71 -22.51 -1.77
C PRO A 118 -8.17 -21.08 -1.76
N VAL A 119 -8.60 -20.29 -0.76
CA VAL A 119 -8.14 -18.93 -0.49
C VAL A 119 -6.62 -19.00 -0.22
N ARG A 120 -6.19 -19.79 0.76
CA ARG A 120 -4.77 -19.90 1.16
C ARG A 120 -3.81 -20.19 -0.01
N LYS A 121 -4.19 -21.09 -0.93
CA LYS A 121 -3.40 -21.40 -2.13
C LYS A 121 -3.28 -20.21 -3.08
N LYS A 122 -4.36 -19.42 -3.25
CA LYS A 122 -4.39 -18.23 -4.10
C LYS A 122 -3.53 -17.09 -3.57
N PHE A 123 -3.55 -16.86 -2.25
CA PHE A 123 -2.85 -15.72 -1.64
C PHE A 123 -1.34 -15.96 -1.45
N GLY A 124 -0.89 -17.22 -1.36
CA GLY A 124 0.53 -17.56 -1.18
C GLY A 124 1.10 -17.08 0.18
N PRO A 125 2.39 -17.30 0.46
CA PRO A 125 2.94 -17.09 1.81
C PRO A 125 3.17 -15.62 2.21
N ARG A 126 3.07 -14.65 1.29
CA ARG A 126 3.42 -13.24 1.54
C ARG A 126 2.54 -12.22 0.77
N PRO A 127 1.23 -12.15 1.01
CA PRO A 127 0.39 -11.17 0.34
C PRO A 127 0.52 -9.82 1.07
N THR A 128 0.78 -8.71 0.37
CA THR A 128 0.68 -7.36 0.98
C THR A 128 -0.73 -6.80 0.79
N VAL A 129 -1.22 -6.77 -0.46
CA VAL A 129 -2.62 -6.43 -0.79
C VAL A 129 -3.09 -7.29 -1.96
N LYS A 130 -4.22 -7.99 -1.82
CA LYS A 130 -4.73 -8.89 -2.86
C LYS A 130 -6.23 -8.74 -3.00
N GLU A 131 -6.68 -8.88 -4.24
CA GLU A 131 -8.10 -8.85 -4.61
C GLU A 131 -8.77 -10.15 -4.17
N LEU A 132 -9.94 -10.01 -3.57
CA LEU A 132 -10.86 -11.11 -3.32
C LEU A 132 -11.92 -11.12 -4.40
N THR A 133 -12.09 -12.27 -5.06
CA THR A 133 -13.29 -12.46 -5.87
C THR A 133 -14.50 -12.63 -4.95
N GLU A 134 -15.70 -12.49 -5.50
CA GLU A 134 -16.93 -12.73 -4.75
C GLU A 134 -16.98 -14.14 -4.13
N SER A 135 -16.51 -15.16 -4.87
CA SER A 135 -16.40 -16.52 -4.33
C SER A 135 -15.42 -16.64 -3.15
N ASP A 136 -14.29 -15.93 -3.19
CA ASP A 136 -13.37 -15.90 -2.05
C ASP A 136 -14.01 -15.20 -0.86
N TRP A 137 -14.76 -14.12 -1.10
CA TRP A 137 -15.47 -13.38 -0.07
C TRP A 137 -16.50 -14.23 0.65
N GLU A 138 -17.32 -15.00 -0.08
CA GLU A 138 -18.29 -15.93 0.53
C GLU A 138 -17.62 -16.96 1.44
N LEU A 139 -16.45 -17.49 1.04
CA LEU A 139 -15.69 -18.43 1.86
C LEU A 139 -15.12 -17.79 3.13
N LEU A 140 -14.88 -16.49 3.12
CA LEU A 140 -14.32 -15.75 4.23
C LEU A 140 -15.36 -15.19 5.20
N LYS A 141 -16.58 -14.90 4.73
CA LYS A 141 -17.67 -14.35 5.55
C LYS A 141 -17.81 -15.04 6.92
N PRO A 142 -17.82 -16.39 7.03
CA PRO A 142 -17.97 -17.05 8.34
C PRO A 142 -16.83 -16.77 9.32
N LEU A 143 -15.61 -16.53 8.82
CA LEU A 143 -14.43 -16.25 9.63
C LEU A 143 -14.35 -14.79 10.09
N LEU A 144 -15.10 -13.90 9.44
CA LEU A 144 -14.99 -12.45 9.63
C LEU A 144 -16.17 -11.83 10.38
N MET A 145 -17.32 -12.52 10.39
CA MET A 145 -18.54 -12.10 11.08
C MET A 145 -18.67 -12.62 12.53
N LEU A 146 -17.58 -13.13 13.10
CA LEU A 146 -17.44 -13.41 14.55
C LEU A 146 -16.92 -12.19 15.31
#